data_AF-A0A4Q7NA15-F1
#
_entry.id   AF-A0A4Q7NA15-F1
#
_cell.length_a   1.000
_cell.length_b   1.000
_cell.length_c   1.000
_cell.angle_alpha   90.00
_cell.angle_beta   90.00
_cell.angle_gamma   90.00
#
_symmetry.space_group_name_H-M   'P 1'
#
loop_
_entity.id
_entity.type
_entity.pdbx_description
1 polymer ?
#
loop_
_entity_poly.entity_id
_entity_poly.type
_entity_poly.pdbx_seq_one_letter_code
_entity_poly.pdbx_strand_id
1 'polypeptide(L)'
;MSRSPRFVHNAGVAHQGFHASPFMNPEDLQRLVTVAMPYGKYKDRLIADLPGPYLAWFARKGFPPGELGRLLALMHEIDHNGLSHLLAPLRQR
;
A
#
# COMPACT_ATOMS: atom_id res chain seq x y z
N MET A 1 -47.46 4.84 -41.98
CA MET A 1 -46.11 4.25 -41.92
C MET A 1 -45.51 4.45 -40.54
N SER A 2 -44.92 3.39 -40.00
CA SER A 2 -44.50 3.23 -38.60
C SER A 2 -43.05 3.66 -38.34
N ARG A 3 -42.85 4.27 -37.15
CA ARG A 3 -41.70 4.18 -36.22
C ARG A 3 -40.33 4.76 -36.68
N SER A 4 -40.01 5.94 -36.12
CA SER A 4 -38.91 6.30 -35.19
C SER A 4 -37.52 5.61 -35.24
N PRO A 5 -36.46 6.29 -34.72
CA PRO A 5 -35.15 6.45 -35.35
C PRO A 5 -34.03 5.56 -34.79
N ARG A 6 -32.99 5.32 -35.60
CA ARG A 6 -31.61 4.97 -35.21
C ARG A 6 -30.72 5.89 -36.08
N PHE A 7 -29.67 6.55 -35.62
CA PHE A 7 -28.53 6.05 -34.85
C PHE A 7 -27.94 7.21 -34.04
N VAL A 8 -27.72 6.97 -32.75
CA VAL A 8 -26.87 7.82 -31.91
C VAL A 8 -25.41 7.58 -32.27
N HIS A 9 -24.65 8.66 -32.37
CA HIS A 9 -23.22 8.66 -32.59
C HIS A 9 -22.49 8.04 -31.40
N ASN A 10 -21.45 7.29 -31.73
CA ASN A 10 -20.41 6.81 -30.84
C ASN A 10 -19.76 7.98 -30.07
N ALA A 11 -19.85 7.96 -28.74
CA ALA A 11 -18.93 8.67 -27.87
C ALA A 11 -18.40 7.65 -26.87
N GLY A 12 -17.18 7.18 -27.12
CA GLY A 12 -16.45 6.29 -26.22
C GLY A 12 -16.43 6.89 -24.82
N VAL A 13 -17.06 6.18 -23.89
CA VAL A 13 -17.00 6.46 -22.47
C VAL A 13 -15.54 6.31 -22.05
N ALA A 14 -14.92 7.45 -21.75
CA ALA A 14 -13.61 7.50 -21.14
C ALA A 14 -13.64 6.64 -19.87
N HIS A 15 -12.81 5.60 -19.82
CA HIS A 15 -12.46 4.93 -18.57
C HIS A 15 -11.80 5.98 -17.68
N GLN A 16 -12.61 6.62 -16.83
CA GLN A 16 -12.09 7.42 -15.72
C GLN A 16 -11.27 6.46 -14.85
N GLY A 17 -9.95 6.61 -14.92
CA GLY A 17 -9.03 5.89 -14.05
C GLY A 17 -9.42 6.18 -12.61
N PHE A 18 -9.55 5.11 -11.81
CA PHE A 18 -9.56 5.21 -10.36
C PHE A 18 -8.27 5.90 -9.94
N HIS A 19 -8.29 7.21 -9.74
CA HIS A 19 -7.27 7.89 -8.96
C HIS A 19 -7.45 7.41 -7.52
N ALA A 20 -6.74 6.33 -7.17
CA ALA A 20 -6.54 5.96 -5.78
C ALA A 20 -6.08 7.20 -5.01
N SER A 21 -6.73 7.48 -3.88
CA SER A 21 -6.42 8.65 -3.06
C SER A 21 -4.92 8.73 -2.77
N PRO A 22 -4.31 9.94 -2.72
CA PRO A 22 -2.86 10.11 -2.55
C PRO A 22 -2.31 9.60 -1.20
N PHE A 23 -3.17 9.02 -0.36
CA PHE A 23 -2.88 8.62 1.01
C PHE A 23 -2.59 7.12 1.17
N MET A 24 -3.04 6.25 0.26
CA MET A 24 -2.74 4.80 0.31
C MET A 24 -2.70 4.22 -1.10
N ASN A 25 -1.50 3.94 -1.60
CA ASN A 25 -1.31 3.24 -2.87
C ASN A 25 -1.24 1.73 -2.60
N PRO A 26 -2.01 0.88 -3.31
CA PRO A 26 -1.87 -0.58 -3.22
C PRO A 26 -0.43 -1.08 -3.36
N GLU A 27 0.42 -0.36 -4.08
CA GLU A 27 1.85 -0.64 -4.21
C GLU A 27 2.58 -0.61 -2.85
N ASP A 28 2.13 0.17 -1.88
CA ASP A 28 2.76 0.24 -0.55
C ASP A 28 2.76 -1.14 0.14
N LEU A 29 1.71 -1.95 -0.05
CA LEU A 29 1.68 -3.34 0.47
C LEU A 29 2.76 -4.21 -0.15
N GLN A 30 2.98 -4.10 -1.47
CA GLN A 30 4.06 -4.80 -2.16
C GLN A 30 5.44 -4.31 -1.68
N ARG A 31 5.55 -3.03 -1.34
CA ARG A 31 6.77 -2.44 -0.80
C ARG A 31 7.11 -2.95 0.59
N LEU A 32 6.13 -3.25 1.44
CA LEU A 32 6.39 -3.84 2.76
C LEU A 32 7.20 -5.15 2.65
N VAL A 33 6.95 -5.95 1.62
CA VAL A 33 7.60 -7.26 1.43
C VAL A 33 8.83 -7.21 0.51
N THR A 34 9.21 -6.06 -0.03
CA THR A 34 10.36 -5.92 -0.94
C THR A 34 11.40 -4.90 -0.46
N VAL A 35 10.98 -3.86 0.26
CA VAL A 35 11.88 -2.83 0.79
C VAL A 35 12.53 -3.33 2.07
N ALA A 36 13.87 -3.34 2.07
CA ALA A 36 14.66 -3.58 3.26
C ALA A 36 14.90 -2.29 4.05
N MET A 37 14.99 -2.41 5.38
CA MET A 37 15.32 -1.31 6.27
C MET A 37 16.73 -0.80 5.96
N PRO A 38 16.92 0.50 5.64
CA PRO A 38 18.20 1.02 5.16
C PRO A 38 19.24 1.25 6.28
N TYR A 39 18.81 1.28 7.54
CA TYR A 39 19.67 1.59 8.68
C TYR A 39 19.16 1.02 10.01
N GLY A 40 19.94 1.21 11.07
CA GLY A 40 19.59 0.85 12.43
C GLY A 40 19.80 -0.63 12.76
N LYS A 41 19.26 -1.08 13.90
CA LYS A 41 19.45 -2.44 14.42
C LYS A 41 18.99 -3.53 13.46
N TYR A 42 17.98 -3.25 12.65
CA TYR A 42 17.38 -4.20 11.70
C TYR A 42 17.72 -3.87 10.25
N LYS A 43 18.87 -3.24 9.99
CA LYS A 43 19.34 -3.00 8.62
C LYS A 43 19.29 -4.28 7.78
N ASP A 44 18.94 -4.14 6.51
CA ASP A 44 18.85 -5.20 5.50
C ASP A 44 17.71 -6.22 5.73
N ARG A 45 16.87 -5.99 6.74
CA ARG A 45 15.63 -6.76 6.98
C ARG A 45 14.46 -6.11 6.27
N LEU A 46 13.60 -6.91 5.64
CA LEU A 46 12.36 -6.42 5.02
C LEU A 46 11.47 -5.72 6.04
N ILE A 47 10.76 -4.69 5.62
CA ILE A 47 9.84 -3.94 6.48
C ILE A 47 8.79 -4.89 7.08
N ALA A 48 8.25 -5.82 6.29
CA ALA A 48 7.29 -6.83 6.74
C ALA A 48 7.82 -7.80 7.82
N ASP A 49 9.14 -7.89 7.99
CA ASP A 49 9.78 -8.79 8.96
C ASP A 49 10.30 -8.04 10.22
N LEU A 50 10.03 -6.73 10.31
CA LEU A 50 10.42 -5.93 11.47
C LEU A 50 9.62 -6.34 12.72
N PRO A 51 10.27 -6.46 13.89
CA PRO A 51 9.55 -6.83 15.11
C PRO A 51 8.55 -5.75 15.55
N GLY A 52 7.35 -6.15 15.98
CA GLY A 52 6.32 -5.26 16.52
C GLY A 52 6.82 -4.25 17.57
N PRO A 53 7.65 -4.65 18.56
CA PRO A 53 8.22 -3.70 19.53
C PRO A 53 9.07 -2.58 18.90
N TYR A 54 9.71 -2.84 17.76
CA TYR A 54 10.48 -1.85 17.02
C TYR A 54 9.59 -0.86 16.28
N LEU A 55 8.51 -1.35 15.67
CA LEU A 55 7.48 -0.52 15.04
C LEU A 55 6.76 0.36 16.08
N ALA A 56 6.41 -0.22 17.23
CA ALA A 56 5.80 0.52 18.33
C ALA A 56 6.72 1.60 18.92
N TRP A 57 8.04 1.40 18.90
CA TRP A 57 8.99 2.44 19.29
C TRP A 57 8.92 3.64 18.35
N PHE A 58 8.86 3.42 17.02
CA PHE A 58 8.65 4.50 16.05
C PHE A 58 7.29 5.18 16.22
N ALA A 59 6.22 4.43 16.47
CA ALA A 59 4.90 5.02 16.72
C ALA A 59 4.88 6.00 17.91
N ARG A 60 5.72 5.75 18.93
CA ARG A 60 5.87 6.64 20.10
C ARG A 60 6.82 7.81 19.85
N LYS A 61 7.86 7.63 19.03
CA LYS A 61 8.90 8.64 18.78
C LYS A 61 8.60 9.53 17.57
N GLY A 62 7.75 9.07 16.67
CA GLY A 62 7.53 9.63 15.34
C GLY A 62 8.20 8.79 14.26
N PHE A 63 7.50 8.64 13.13
CA PHE A 63 8.05 8.00 11.93
C PHE A 63 8.93 8.99 11.15
N PRO A 64 9.98 8.52 10.47
CA PRO A 64 10.80 9.40 9.63
C PRO A 64 9.95 10.00 8.50
N PRO A 65 10.26 11.19 7.97
CA PRO A 65 9.50 11.75 6.86
C PRO A 65 9.68 10.93 5.59
N GLY A 66 8.74 11.12 4.65
CA GLY A 66 8.79 10.50 3.33
C GLY A 66 8.31 9.06 3.32
N GLU A 67 8.75 8.32 2.30
CA GLU A 67 8.23 7.01 1.97
C GLU A 67 8.50 5.95 3.05
N LEU A 68 9.73 5.92 3.60
CA LEU A 68 10.09 4.94 4.63
C LEU A 68 9.18 5.05 5.85
N GLY A 69 8.89 6.25 6.34
CA GLY A 69 8.01 6.41 7.48
C GLY A 69 6.58 6.03 7.20
N ARG A 70 6.09 6.30 5.98
CA ARG A 70 4.77 5.84 5.54
C ARG A 70 4.68 4.31 5.58
N LEU A 71 5.69 3.62 5.06
CA LEU A 71 5.75 2.15 5.09
C LEU A 71 5.87 1.59 6.51
N LEU A 72 6.66 2.23 7.39
CA LEU A 72 6.78 1.84 8.79
C LEU A 72 5.47 2.05 9.57
N ALA A 73 4.77 3.16 9.30
CA ALA A 73 3.46 3.44 9.90
C ALA A 73 2.42 2.41 9.44
N LEU A 74 2.36 2.14 8.14
CA LEU A 74 1.49 1.11 7.57
C LEU A 74 1.78 -0.27 8.17
N MET A 75 3.06 -0.64 8.26
CA MET A 75 3.44 -1.93 8.85
C MET A 75 3.05 -2.00 10.33
N HIS A 76 3.19 -0.90 11.07
CA HIS A 76 2.77 -0.84 12.46
C HIS A 76 1.25 -1.05 12.60
N GLU A 77 0.44 -0.41 11.75
CA GLU A 77 -1.01 -0.60 11.73
C GLU A 77 -1.38 -2.05 11.41
N ILE A 78 -0.74 -2.66 10.42
CA ILE A 78 -0.97 -4.07 10.05
C ILE A 78 -0.63 -5.00 11.21
N ASP A 79 0.53 -4.81 11.85
CA ASP A 79 0.98 -5.61 12.99
C ASP A 79 0.05 -5.46 14.20
N HIS A 80 -0.31 -4.21 14.54
CA HIS A 80 -1.18 -3.90 15.67
C HIS A 80 -2.58 -4.53 15.54
N ASN A 81 -3.09 -4.65 14.31
CA ASN A 81 -4.38 -5.28 14.02
C ASN A 81 -4.28 -6.80 13.77
N GLY A 82 -3.08 -7.41 13.88
CA GLY A 82 -2.90 -8.85 13.62
C GLY A 82 -3.06 -9.25 12.14
N LEU A 83 -2.90 -8.30 11.21
CA LEU A 83 -3.16 -8.48 9.78
C LEU A 83 -1.93 -8.89 8.98
N SER A 84 -0.78 -9.14 9.63
CA SER A 84 0.48 -9.49 8.94
C SER A 84 0.38 -10.71 8.03
N HIS A 85 -0.55 -11.63 8.31
CA HIS A 85 -0.85 -12.80 7.48
C HIS A 85 -1.32 -12.43 6.06
N LEU A 86 -1.94 -11.26 5.88
CA LEU A 86 -2.39 -10.77 4.57
C LEU A 86 -1.22 -10.46 3.62
N LEU A 87 0.00 -10.30 4.15
CA LEU A 87 1.18 -10.06 3.33
C LEU A 87 1.79 -11.36 2.77
N ALA A 88 1.40 -12.52 3.29
CA ALA A 88 1.96 -13.81 2.87
C ALA A 88 1.81 -14.08 1.35
N PRO A 89 0.65 -13.81 0.71
CA PRO A 89 0.50 -13.99 -0.73
C PRO A 89 1.38 -13.06 -1.59
N LEU A 90 1.81 -11.91 -1.05
CA LEU A 90 2.63 -10.94 -1.77
C LEU A 90 4.12 -11.31 -1.78
N ARG A 91 4.53 -12.20 -0.88
CA ARG A 91 5.89 -12.76 -0.84
C ARG A 91 6.00 -13.79 -1.98
N GLN A 92 6.31 -13.30 -3.18
CA GLN A 92 6.67 -14.17 -4.30
C GLN A 92 7.88 -15.02 -3.84
N ARG A 93 7.71 -16.36 -3.89
CA ARG A 93 8.77 -17.31 -3.57
C ARG A 93 9.78 -17.42 -4.70
#